data_AF-A0A3N5TCN2-F1
#
_entry.id   AF-A0A3N5TCN2-F1
#
_cell.length_a   1.000
_cell.length_b   1.000
_cell.length_c   1.000
_cell.angle_alpha   90.00
_cell.angle_beta   90.00
_cell.angle_gamma   90.00
#
_symmetry.space_group_name_H-M   'P 1'
#
loop_
_entity.id
_entity.type
_entity.pdbx_description
1 polymer ?
#
loop_
_entity_poly.entity_id
_entity_poly.type
_entity_poly.pdbx_seq_one_letter_code
_entity_poly.pdbx_strand_id
1 'polypeptide(L)'
;MQAWYFRYDTEEEVALLNELYAQGRLQINYFLPSMKLVEKVRVGSRVTKKYDEARTPYQRLLESGILTVEEVAKAENKFLILNPVAIQ
;
A
#
# COMPACT_ATOMS: atom_id res chain seq x y z
N MET A 1 21.11 -28.63 5.42
CA MET A 1 20.49 -27.85 6.50
C MET A 1 19.99 -26.55 5.87
N GLN A 2 18.68 -26.43 5.62
CA GLN A 2 18.12 -25.26 4.92
C GLN A 2 18.26 -24.00 5.78
N ALA A 3 19.00 -23.00 5.29
CA ALA A 3 19.19 -21.69 5.91
C ALA A 3 17.94 -20.78 5.86
N TRP A 4 16.76 -21.32 5.52
CA TRP A 4 15.53 -20.56 5.21
C TRP A 4 14.43 -20.68 6.29
N TYR A 5 14.77 -21.17 7.48
CA TYR A 5 13.81 -21.39 8.57
C TYR A 5 13.95 -20.46 9.77
N PHE A 6 14.91 -19.52 9.75
CA PHE A 6 14.98 -18.48 10.76
C PHE A 6 13.90 -17.44 10.45
N ARG A 7 12.79 -17.55 11.16
CA ARG A 7 11.79 -16.49 11.23
C ARG A 7 12.26 -15.49 12.31
N TYR A 8 11.68 -14.31 12.25
CA TYR A 8 11.84 -13.27 13.27
C TYR A 8 10.65 -13.41 14.24
N ASP A 9 10.66 -14.45 15.06
CA ASP A 9 9.54 -14.88 15.91
C ASP A 9 9.66 -14.43 17.37
N THR A 10 10.74 -13.73 17.74
CA THR A 10 10.85 -13.16 19.10
C THR A 10 10.01 -11.88 19.24
N GLU A 11 9.59 -11.58 20.45
CA GLU A 11 8.79 -10.37 20.73
C GLU A 11 9.57 -9.09 20.36
N GLU A 12 10.88 -9.09 20.63
CA GLU A 12 11.78 -7.98 20.34
C GLU A 12 11.92 -7.75 18.83
N GLU A 13 12.10 -8.82 18.04
CA GLU A 13 12.21 -8.69 16.58
C GLU A 13 10.88 -8.24 15.95
N VAL A 14 9.75 -8.75 16.45
CA VAL A 14 8.42 -8.32 16.00
C VAL A 14 8.19 -6.85 16.31
N ALA A 15 8.59 -6.38 17.50
CA ALA A 15 8.49 -4.97 17.87
C ALA A 15 9.30 -4.09 16.90
N LEU A 16 10.55 -4.46 16.62
CA LEU A 16 11.41 -3.73 15.69
C LEU A 16 10.82 -3.69 14.26
N LEU A 17 10.30 -4.82 13.77
CA LEU A 17 9.66 -4.87 12.45
C LEU A 17 8.42 -3.99 12.39
N ASN A 18 7.60 -3.95 13.45
CA ASN A 18 6.43 -3.10 13.52
C ASN A 18 6.79 -1.60 13.46
N GLU A 19 7.88 -1.19 14.11
CA GLU A 19 8.39 0.18 14.01
C GLU A 19 8.80 0.54 12.59
N LEU A 20 9.55 -0.35 11.93
CA LEU A 20 9.95 -0.16 10.53
C LEU A 20 8.75 -0.12 9.59
N TYR A 21 7.81 -1.06 9.73
CA TYR A 21 6.59 -1.09 8.92
C TYR A 21 5.67 0.11 9.19
N ALA A 22 5.68 0.68 10.39
CA ALA A 22 4.90 1.88 10.69
C ALA A 22 5.33 3.08 9.83
N GLN A 23 6.61 3.17 9.48
CA GLN A 23 7.13 4.18 8.56
C GLN A 23 6.94 3.74 7.10
N GLY A 24 7.32 2.51 6.77
CA GLY A 24 7.25 1.98 5.40
C GLY A 24 5.84 1.97 4.82
N ARG A 25 4.81 1.69 5.64
CA ARG A 25 3.41 1.70 5.18
C ARG A 25 2.96 3.06 4.65
N LEU A 26 3.50 4.16 5.18
CA LEU A 26 3.11 5.50 4.74
C LEU A 26 3.64 5.75 3.32
N GLN A 27 4.88 5.36 3.06
CA GLN A 27 5.49 5.46 1.74
C GLN A 27 4.71 4.63 0.70
N ILE A 28 4.39 3.39 1.06
CA ILE A 28 3.64 2.48 0.19
C ILE A 28 2.23 3.02 -0.09
N ASN A 29 1.50 3.47 0.94
CA ASN A 29 0.11 3.85 0.80
C ASN A 29 -0.09 5.18 0.09
N TYR A 30 0.81 6.14 0.28
CA TYR A 30 0.66 7.47 -0.31
C TYR A 30 1.35 7.63 -1.66
N PHE A 31 2.47 6.92 -1.90
CA PHE A 31 3.34 7.22 -3.05
C PHE A 31 3.62 6.05 -3.99
N LEU A 32 3.31 4.79 -3.62
CA LEU A 32 3.53 3.67 -4.52
C LEU A 32 2.24 3.29 -5.27
N PRO A 33 2.15 3.58 -6.59
CA PRO A 33 0.99 3.20 -7.37
C PRO A 33 0.96 1.69 -7.60
N SER A 34 -0.25 1.11 -7.56
CA SER A 34 -0.44 -0.31 -7.84
C SER A 34 -1.63 -0.53 -8.78
N MET A 35 -1.46 -1.50 -9.70
CA MET A 35 -2.53 -2.02 -10.54
C MET A 35 -3.24 -3.16 -9.80
N LYS A 36 -4.56 -3.12 -9.77
CA LYS A 36 -5.43 -4.17 -9.24
C LYS A 36 -6.01 -4.98 -10.39
N LEU A 37 -6.16 -6.28 -10.16
CA LEU A 37 -6.77 -7.19 -11.10
C LEU A 37 -8.29 -6.93 -11.13
N VAL A 38 -8.81 -6.46 -12.25
CA VAL A 38 -10.26 -6.19 -12.40
C VAL A 38 -11.01 -7.38 -12.98
N GLU A 39 -10.34 -8.18 -13.80
CA GLU A 39 -10.98 -9.31 -14.46
C GLU A 39 -9.99 -10.46 -14.65
N LYS A 40 -10.47 -11.68 -14.45
CA LYS A 40 -9.73 -12.90 -14.72
C LYS A 40 -10.65 -13.92 -15.35
N VAL A 41 -10.47 -14.16 -16.64
CA VAL A 41 -11.26 -15.12 -17.41
C VAL A 41 -10.42 -16.33 -17.76
N ARG A 42 -11.01 -17.52 -17.65
CA ARG A 42 -10.41 -18.78 -18.11
C ARG A 42 -11.21 -19.33 -19.29
N VAL A 43 -10.51 -19.68 -20.37
CA VAL A 43 -11.07 -20.38 -21.53
C VAL A 43 -10.21 -21.62 -21.77
N GLY A 44 -10.75 -22.79 -21.44
CA GLY A 44 -10.00 -24.04 -21.43
C GLY A 44 -8.78 -23.96 -20.51
N SER A 45 -7.58 -24.18 -21.06
CA SER A 45 -6.31 -24.08 -20.34
C SER A 45 -5.75 -22.65 -20.22
N ARG A 46 -6.28 -21.67 -20.96
CA ARG A 46 -5.77 -20.29 -21.00
C ARG A 46 -6.43 -19.40 -19.94
N VAL A 47 -5.64 -18.57 -19.26
CA VAL A 47 -6.11 -17.52 -18.35
C VAL A 47 -5.70 -16.15 -18.89
N THR A 48 -6.67 -15.26 -19.05
CA THR A 48 -6.45 -13.85 -19.40
C THR A 48 -6.80 -12.98 -18.20
N LYS A 49 -5.94 -12.01 -17.89
CA LYS A 49 -6.11 -11.06 -16.79
C LYS A 49 -6.18 -9.64 -17.34
N LYS A 50 -7.16 -8.87 -16.88
CA LYS A 50 -7.26 -7.43 -17.14
C LYS A 50 -6.98 -6.69 -15.83
N TYR A 51 -6.09 -5.72 -15.89
CA TYR A 51 -5.73 -4.86 -14.76
C TYR A 51 -6.26 -3.45 -15.00
N ASP A 52 -6.50 -2.72 -13.93
CA ASP A 52 -6.83 -1.29 -14.00
C ASP A 52 -5.58 -0.41 -14.17
N GLU A 53 -5.82 0.91 -14.21
CA GLU A 53 -4.77 1.91 -14.14
C GLU A 53 -4.08 1.90 -12.77
N ALA A 54 -2.78 2.14 -12.78
CA ALA A 54 -2.00 2.19 -11.56
C ALA A 54 -2.41 3.42 -10.72
N ARG A 55 -2.87 3.17 -9.49
CA ARG A 55 -3.25 4.21 -8.51
C ARG A 55 -2.69 3.87 -7.14
N THR A 56 -2.33 4.89 -6.37
CA THR A 56 -1.89 4.68 -4.97
C THR A 56 -3.09 4.27 -4.11
N PRO A 57 -2.88 3.51 -3.02
CA PRO A 57 -3.94 3.23 -2.06
C PRO A 57 -4.64 4.50 -1.55
N TYR A 58 -3.88 5.57 -1.33
CA TYR A 58 -4.41 6.90 -0.98
C TYR A 58 -5.39 7.44 -2.04
N GLN A 59 -5.02 7.44 -3.32
CA GLN A 59 -5.91 7.88 -4.40
C GLN A 59 -7.20 7.05 -4.44
N ARG A 60 -7.09 5.72 -4.32
CA ARG A 60 -8.25 4.82 -4.30
C ARG A 60 -9.18 5.08 -3.12
N LEU A 61 -8.62 5.41 -1.96
CA LEU A 61 -9.39 5.74 -0.76
C LEU A 61 -10.18 7.06 -0.92
N LEU A 62 -9.61 8.05 -1.62
CA LEU A 62 -10.33 9.27 -1.95
C LEU A 62 -11.46 8.99 -2.95
N GLU A 63 -11.16 8.22 -3.99
CA GLU A 63 -12.12 7.87 -5.05
C GLU A 63 -13.27 6.98 -4.54
N SER A 64 -13.08 6.22 -3.45
CA SER A 64 -14.13 5.35 -2.93
C SER A 64 -15.27 6.11 -2.25
N GLY A 65 -15.09 7.40 -1.92
CA GLY A 65 -16.14 8.25 -1.36
C GLY A 65 -16.63 7.84 0.03
N ILE A 66 -15.90 6.97 0.73
CA ILE A 66 -16.28 6.44 2.06
C ILE A 66 -15.86 7.36 3.20
N LEU A 67 -14.96 8.30 2.92
CA LEU A 67 -14.39 9.20 3.92
C LEU A 67 -15.28 10.42 4.14
N THR A 68 -15.33 10.90 5.38
CA THR A 68 -15.89 12.23 5.66
C THR A 68 -14.97 13.34 5.13
N VAL A 69 -15.49 14.57 5.07
CA VAL A 69 -14.70 15.75 4.64
C VAL A 69 -13.48 15.94 5.54
N GLU A 70 -13.62 15.74 6.85
CA GLU A 70 -12.53 15.85 7.80
C GLU A 70 -11.47 14.76 7.62
N GLU A 71 -11.86 13.55 7.25
CA GLU A 71 -10.94 12.44 6.98
C GLU A 71 -10.16 12.64 5.68
N VAL A 72 -10.81 13.16 4.64
CA VAL A 72 -10.15 13.57 3.39
C VAL A 72 -9.09 14.63 3.69
N ALA A 73 -9.46 15.70 4.41
CA ALA A 73 -8.54 16.77 4.77
C ALA A 73 -7.32 16.27 5.59
N LYS A 74 -7.55 15.33 6.53
CA LYS A 74 -6.45 14.68 7.27
C LYS A 74 -5.54 13.86 6.35
N ALA A 75 -6.11 13.15 5.38
CA ALA A 75 -5.32 12.35 4.44
C ALA A 75 -4.49 13.23 3.50
N GLU A 76 -5.06 14.34 3.00
CA GLU A 76 -4.36 15.35 2.21
C GLU A 76 -3.23 16.02 3.00
N ASN A 77 -3.49 16.43 4.24
CA ASN A 77 -2.47 17.04 5.09
C ASN A 77 -1.29 16.08 5.32
N LYS A 78 -1.56 14.78 5.56
CA LYS A 78 -0.51 13.75 5.64
C LYS A 78 0.27 13.62 4.34
N PHE A 79 -0.40 13.62 3.20
CA PHE A 79 0.27 13.56 1.90
C PHE A 79 1.25 14.74 1.73
N LEU A 80 0.83 15.95 2.10
CA LEU A 80 1.69 17.15 2.04
C LEU A 80 2.90 17.06 2.96
N ILE A 81 2.72 16.62 4.21
CA ILE A 81 3.81 16.47 5.18
C ILE A 81 4.82 15.40 4.75
N LEU A 82 4.32 14.29 4.19
CA LEU A 82 5.17 13.16 3.80
C LEU A 82 5.86 13.36 2.45
N ASN A 83 5.43 14.31 1.63
CA ASN A 83 5.99 14.53 0.30
C ASN A 83 7.33 15.29 0.41
N PRO A 84 8.48 14.62 0.15
CA PRO A 84 9.79 15.25 0.30
C PRO A 84 10.06 16.33 -0.76
N VAL A 85 9.29 16.37 -1.86
CA VAL A 85 9.43 17.40 -2.91
C VAL A 85 8.83 18.74 -2.47
N ALA A 86 7.95 18.75 -1.46
CA ALA A 86 7.35 19.98 -0.93
C ALA A 86 8.28 20.77 0.01
N ILE A 87 9.44 20.22 0.38
CA ILE A 87 10.42 20.82 1.31
C ILE A 87 11.73 21.19 0.58
N GLN A 88 11.62 21.75 -0.64
CA GLN A 88 12.76 22.31 -1.37
C GLN A 88 12.81 23.83 -1.26
#